data_AF-A0A1V4WY33-F1
#
_entry.id   AF-A0A1V4WY33-F1
#
_cell.length_a   1.000
_cell.length_b   1.000
_cell.length_c   1.000
_cell.angle_alpha   90.00
_cell.angle_beta   90.00
_cell.angle_gamma   90.00
#
_symmetry.space_group_name_H-M   'P 1'
#
loop_
_entity.id
_entity.type
_entity.pdbx_description
1 polymer ?
#
loop_
_entity_poly.entity_id
_entity_poly.type
_entity_poly.pdbx_seq_one_letter_code
_entity_poly.pdbx_strand_id
1 'polypeptide(L)'
;MRADYRTLLGELGSYSATMLEKRRLVVLNKADLVTPDVAARWRSYLTRKGEKVVVVSALTLAGMDDLVSAISEGVEALRQNLNQAV
;
A
#
# COMPACT_ATOMS: atom_id res chain seq x y z
N MET A 1 10.97 3.82 9.85
CA MET A 1 10.19 3.72 8.58
C MET A 1 10.85 2.90 7.47
N ARG A 2 12.05 3.23 6.93
CA ARG A 2 12.70 2.38 5.90
C ARG A 2 13.04 0.99 6.43
N ALA A 3 13.54 0.93 7.67
CA ALA A 3 13.79 -0.31 8.39
C ALA A 3 12.47 -1.05 8.61
N ASP A 4 11.45 -0.38 9.13
CA ASP A 4 10.13 -0.96 9.46
C ASP A 4 9.49 -1.66 8.27
N TYR A 5 9.47 -1.02 7.09
CA TYR A 5 8.92 -1.64 5.88
C TYR A 5 9.70 -2.90 5.45
N ARG A 6 11.03 -2.87 5.55
CA ARG A 6 11.86 -4.05 5.23
C ARG A 6 11.69 -5.17 6.25
N THR A 7 11.61 -4.81 7.53
CA THR A 7 11.37 -5.75 8.63
C THR A 7 10.02 -6.44 8.43
N LEU A 8 8.96 -5.68 8.15
CA LEU A 8 7.64 -6.24 7.89
C LEU A 8 7.62 -7.21 6.71
N LEU A 9 8.32 -6.90 5.61
CA LEU A 9 8.46 -7.85 4.49
C LEU A 9 9.26 -9.10 4.87
N GLY A 10 10.32 -8.95 5.68
CA GLY A 10 11.10 -10.08 6.17
C GLY A 10 10.27 -11.01 7.07
N GLU A 11 9.48 -10.44 7.98
CA GLU A 11 8.56 -11.18 8.85
C GLU A 11 7.46 -11.87 8.03
N LEU A 12 6.86 -11.16 7.07
CA LEU A 12 5.82 -11.70 6.20
C LEU A 12 6.32 -12.87 5.35
N GLY A 13 7.53 -12.75 4.78
CA GLY A 13 8.17 -13.82 4.04
C GLY A 13 8.55 -15.03 4.89
N SER A 14 8.95 -14.78 6.14
CA SER A 14 9.24 -15.84 7.12
C SER A 14 7.98 -16.60 7.53
N TYR A 15 6.83 -15.92 7.59
CA TYR A 15 5.54 -16.56 7.83
C TYR A 15 5.07 -17.36 6.62
N SER A 16 5.12 -16.79 5.42
CA SER A 16 4.75 -17.48 4.17
C SER A 16 5.32 -16.78 2.94
N ALA A 17 6.15 -17.49 2.17
CA ALA A 17 6.73 -16.96 0.94
C ALA A 17 5.67 -16.50 -0.08
N THR A 18 4.53 -17.21 -0.18
CA THR A 18 3.45 -16.88 -1.12
C THR A 18 2.73 -15.58 -0.76
N MET A 19 2.85 -15.08 0.47
CA MET A 19 2.31 -13.77 0.84
C MET A 19 3.10 -12.61 0.21
N LEU A 20 4.37 -12.80 -0.14
CA LEU A 20 5.18 -11.77 -0.79
C LEU A 20 4.76 -11.55 -2.25
N GLU A 21 4.18 -12.57 -2.88
CA GLU A 21 3.73 -12.57 -4.27
C GLU A 21 2.34 -11.95 -4.43
N LYS A 22 1.55 -11.86 -3.34
CA LYS A 22 0.23 -11.25 -3.38
C LYS A 22 0.33 -9.77 -3.74
N ARG A 23 -0.59 -9.33 -4.59
CA ARG A 23 -0.78 -7.90 -4.89
C ARG A 23 -0.94 -7.13 -3.57
N ARG A 24 -0.17 -6.06 -3.42
CA ARG A 24 -0.07 -5.27 -2.19
C ARG A 24 -0.39 -3.80 -2.44
N LEU A 25 -0.98 -3.18 -1.42
CA LEU A 25 -1.20 -1.74 -1.31
C LEU A 25 -0.55 -1.26 -0.01
N VAL A 26 0.32 -0.26 -0.10
CA VAL A 26 0.93 0.37 1.08
C VAL A 26 0.13 1.60 1.46
N VAL A 27 -0.31 1.65 2.72
CA VAL A 27 -1.08 2.78 3.26
C VAL A 27 -0.19 3.56 4.23
N LEU A 28 0.15 4.79 3.86
CA LEU A 28 0.88 5.73 4.71
C LEU A 28 -0.12 6.47 5.60
N ASN A 29 -0.42 5.87 6.76
CA ASN A 29 -1.34 6.43 7.74
C ASN A 29 -0.66 7.49 8.65
N LYS A 30 -1.49 8.27 9.36
CA LYS A 30 -1.10 9.39 10.24
C LYS A 30 -0.42 10.55 9.50
N ALA A 31 -0.86 10.82 8.27
CA ALA A 31 -0.32 11.92 7.46
C ALA A 31 -0.51 13.31 8.13
N ASP A 32 -1.45 13.44 9.06
CA ASP A 32 -1.68 14.64 9.88
C ASP A 32 -0.50 15.00 10.81
N LEU A 33 0.38 14.04 11.12
CA LEU A 33 1.53 14.25 11.99
C LEU A 33 2.80 14.71 11.25
N VAL A 34 2.75 14.81 9.92
CA VAL A 34 3.91 15.15 9.09
C VAL A 34 3.57 16.21 8.06
N THR A 35 4.59 16.89 7.53
CA THR A 35 4.37 17.85 6.44
C THR A 35 4.05 17.14 5.12
N PRO A 36 3.37 17.82 4.17
CA PRO A 36 3.11 17.28 2.84
C PRO A 36 4.38 16.80 2.11
N ASP A 37 5.49 17.52 2.25
CA ASP A 37 6.78 17.15 1.63
C ASP A 37 7.33 15.83 2.18
N VAL A 38 7.19 15.60 3.49
CA VAL A 38 7.63 14.35 4.12
C VAL A 38 6.78 13.20 3.61
N ALA A 39 5.44 13.35 3.58
CA ALA A 39 4.54 12.34 3.02
C ALA A 39 4.85 12.05 1.54
N ALA A 40 5.09 13.09 0.73
CA ALA A 40 5.44 12.97 -0.68
C ALA A 40 6.76 12.20 -0.88
N ARG A 41 7.80 12.51 -0.09
CA ARG A 41 9.09 11.80 -0.15
C ARG A 41 8.93 10.30 0.14
N TRP A 42 8.08 9.93 1.09
CA TRP A 42 7.80 8.53 1.41
C TRP A 42 7.02 7.83 0.31
N ARG A 43 5.97 8.49 -0.20
CA ARG A 43 5.21 8.00 -1.35
C ARG A 43 6.15 7.72 -2.53
N SER A 44 6.97 8.70 -2.92
CA SER A 44 7.93 8.53 -4.02
C SER A 44 8.95 7.42 -3.77
N TYR A 45 9.44 7.27 -2.53
CA TYR A 45 10.38 6.20 -2.20
C TYR A 45 9.77 4.80 -2.40
N LEU A 46 8.53 4.59 -1.92
CA LEU A 46 7.83 3.31 -2.02
C LEU A 46 7.35 3.03 -3.45
N THR A 47 6.86 4.04 -4.17
CA THR A 47 6.51 3.91 -5.59
C THR A 47 7.71 3.51 -6.44
N ARG A 48 8.91 4.04 -6.18
CA ARG A 48 10.15 3.58 -6.84
C ARG A 48 10.54 2.13 -6.51
N LYS A 49 9.95 1.53 -5.48
CA LYS A 49 10.09 0.11 -5.13
C LYS A 49 9.00 -0.77 -5.75
N GLY A 50 8.14 -0.20 -6.60
CA GLY A 50 7.05 -0.92 -7.28
C GLY A 50 5.76 -1.01 -6.46
N GLU A 51 5.67 -0.33 -5.32
CA GLU A 51 4.47 -0.36 -4.48
C GLU A 51 3.40 0.62 -4.98
N LYS A 52 2.14 0.19 -4.95
CA LYS A 52 0.99 1.12 -5.00
C LYS A 52 0.83 1.73 -3.60
N VAL A 53 0.76 3.06 -3.51
CA VAL A 53 0.80 3.80 -2.24
C VAL A 53 -0.32 4.82 -2.15
N VAL A 54 -1.04 4.81 -1.02
CA VAL A 54 -2.03 5.84 -0.66
C VAL A 54 -1.58 6.53 0.63
N VAL A 55 -1.72 7.86 0.69
CA VAL A 55 -1.42 8.67 1.88
C VAL A 55 -2.73 9.03 2.55
N VAL A 56 -2.83 8.76 3.85
CA VAL A 56 -4.08 8.96 4.58
C VAL A 56 -3.88 9.51 5.99
N SER A 57 -4.93 10.13 6.51
CA SER A 57 -5.11 10.34 7.94
C SER A 57 -6.45 9.74 8.35
N ALA A 58 -6.43 8.62 9.05
CA ALA A 58 -7.64 8.01 9.59
C ALA A 58 -8.34 8.91 10.62
N LEU A 59 -7.59 9.79 11.31
CA LEU A 59 -8.13 10.71 12.30
C LEU A 59 -8.95 11.84 11.64
N THR A 60 -8.46 12.38 10.53
CA THR A 60 -9.11 13.50 9.82
C THR A 60 -9.96 13.06 8.63
N LEU A 61 -9.98 11.75 8.35
CA LEU A 61 -10.57 11.12 7.17
C LEU A 61 -9.96 11.57 5.82
N ALA A 62 -8.85 12.31 5.84
CA ALA A 62 -8.16 12.70 4.61
C ALA A 62 -7.63 11.46 3.86
N GLY A 63 -7.92 11.40 2.55
CA GLY A 63 -7.47 10.32 1.67
C GLY A 63 -8.27 9.02 1.76
N MET A 64 -9.42 9.00 2.46
CA MET A 64 -10.24 7.78 2.56
C MET A 64 -10.87 7.38 1.23
N ASP A 65 -11.35 8.33 0.44
CA ASP A 65 -11.93 8.04 -0.88
C ASP A 65 -10.88 7.42 -1.82
N ASP A 66 -9.65 7.95 -1.80
CA ASP A 66 -8.52 7.39 -2.55
C ASP A 66 -8.19 5.96 -2.10
N LEU A 67 -8.27 5.68 -0.80
CA LEU A 67 -8.05 4.35 -0.26
C LEU A 67 -9.13 3.36 -0.72
N VAL A 68 -10.41 3.74 -0.62
CA VAL A 68 -11.54 2.91 -1.06
C VAL A 68 -11.45 2.64 -2.56
N SER A 69 -11.15 3.67 -3.35
CA SER A 69 -10.95 3.53 -4.79
C SER A 69 -9.81 2.58 -5.11
N ALA A 70 -8.64 2.76 -4.47
CA ALA A 70 -7.46 1.93 -4.71
C ALA A 70 -7.69 0.44 -4.38
N ILE A 71 -8.48 0.15 -3.33
CA ILE A 71 -8.88 -1.21 -2.96
C ILE A 71 -9.85 -1.77 -3.99
N SER A 72 -10.89 -1.01 -4.34
CA SER A 72 -11.90 -1.42 -5.32
C SER A 72 -11.28 -1.78 -6.67
N GLU A 73 -10.40 -0.92 -7.19
CA GLU A 73 -9.61 -1.19 -8.40
C GLU A 73 -8.76 -2.45 -8.28
N GLY A 74 -8.16 -2.67 -7.11
CA GLY A 74 -7.33 -3.84 -6.84
C GLY A 74 -8.13 -5.14 -6.87
N VAL A 75 -9.31 -5.16 -6.25
CA VAL A 75 -10.21 -6.31 -6.22
C VAL A 75 -10.79 -6.58 -7.59
N GLU A 76 -11.19 -5.55 -8.32
CA GLU A 76 -11.77 -5.69 -9.66
C GLU A 76 -10.74 -6.27 -10.65
N ALA A 77 -9.50 -5.78 -10.62
CA ALA A 77 -8.42 -6.34 -11.42
C ALA A 77 -8.15 -7.83 -11.10
N LEU A 78 -8.25 -8.23 -9.83
CA LEU A 78 -8.12 -9.64 -9.44
C LEU A 78 -9.27 -10.49 -9.98
N ARG A 79 -10.51 -10.00 -9.92
CA ARG A 79 -11.69 -10.70 -10.47
C ARG A 79 -11.56 -10.91 -11.97
N GLN A 80 -11.14 -9.89 -12.70
CA GLN A 80 -10.96 -9.96 -14.15
C GLN A 80 -9.89 -10.98 -14.54
N ASN A 81 -8.76 -11.00 -13.85
CA ASN A 81 -7.70 -11.97 -14.08
C ASN A 81 -8.16 -13.42 -13.82
N LEU A 82 -8.96 -13.64 -12.78
CA LEU A 82 -9.53 -14.96 -12.48
C LEU A 82 -10.52 -15.40 -13.56
N ASN A 83 -11.38 -14.49 -14.03
CA ASN A 83 -12.37 -14.80 -15.07
C ASN A 83 -11.75 -15.07 -16.45
N GLN A 84 -10.54 -14.56 -16.72
CA GLN A 84 -9.81 -14.84 -17.97
C GLN A 84 -8.94 -16.10 -17.92
N ALA A 85 -8.71 -16.66 -16.73
CA ALA A 85 -7.92 -17.87 -16.53
C ALA A 85 -8.76 -19.17 -16.51
N VAL A 86 -10.08 -19.05 -16.70
CA VAL A 86 -11.08 -20.14 -16.79
C VAL A 86 -11.60 -20.21 -18.21
#